data_AF-A0A377Q343-F1
#
_entry.id   AF-A0A377Q343-F1
#
_cell.length_a   1.000
_cell.length_b   1.000
_cell.length_c   1.000
_cell.angle_alpha   90.00
_cell.angle_beta   90.00
_cell.angle_gamma   90.00
#
_symmetry.space_group_name_H-M   'P 1'
#
loop_
_entity.id
_entity.type
_entity.pdbx_description
1 polymer ?
#
loop_
_entity_poly.entity_id
_entity_poly.type
_entity_poly.pdbx_seq_one_letter_code
_entity_poly.pdbx_strand_id
1 'polypeptide(L)' 'MKQQVEAVGIVEAVRPHTEDDFWGGEESCISLFEPFTAEALQGLVDFSHITIAPCKPLAA' A
#
# COMPACT_ATOMS: atom_id res chain seq x y z
N MET A 1 14.34 -17.93 -13.68
CA MET A 1 14.61 -16.61 -13.06
C MET A 1 13.81 -16.57 -11.77
N LYS A 2 14.43 -16.39 -10.60
CA LYS A 2 13.71 -16.21 -9.33
C LYS A 2 13.44 -14.72 -9.13
N GLN A 3 12.18 -14.36 -8.93
CA GLN A 3 11.79 -13.00 -8.57
C GLN A 3 11.55 -12.95 -7.07
N GLN A 4 12.10 -11.94 -6.40
CA GLN A 4 11.92 -11.68 -4.99
C GLN A 4 11.09 -10.41 -4.86
N VAL A 5 10.06 -10.46 -4.02
CA VAL A 5 9.21 -9.31 -3.70
C VAL A 5 9.76 -8.68 -2.44
N GLU A 6 9.92 -7.36 -2.46
CA GLU A 6 10.30 -6.55 -1.31
C GLU A 6 9.19 -5.55 -1.02
N ALA A 7 8.90 -5.33 0.27
CA ALA A 7 7.88 -4.37 0.67
C ALA A 7 8.39 -2.95 0.43
N VAL A 8 7.54 -2.10 -0.16
CA VAL A 8 7.85 -0.67 -0.42
C VAL A 8 7.37 0.27 0.68
N GLY A 9 6.59 -0.24 1.62
CA GLY A 9 6.01 0.53 2.71
C GLY A 9 5.09 -0.30 3.59
N ILE A 10 4.39 0.38 4.49
CA ILE A 10 3.42 -0.17 5.42
C ILE A 10 2.11 0.61 5.35
N VAL A 11 0.99 -0.09 5.58
CA VAL A 11 -0.32 0.54 5.74
C VAL A 11 -0.61 0.66 7.23
N GLU A 12 -0.84 1.89 7.68
CA GLU A 12 -1.27 2.23 9.03
C GLU A 12 -2.79 2.41 9.01
N ALA A 13 -3.50 1.43 9.57
CA ALA A 13 -4.95 1.38 9.59
C ALA A 13 -5.45 0.95 10.98
N VAL A 14 -6.69 1.29 11.29
CA VAL A 14 -7.36 0.84 12.52
C VAL A 14 -7.59 -0.68 12.49
N ARG A 15 -7.86 -1.22 11.30
CA ARG A 15 -8.11 -2.66 11.09
C ARG A 15 -6.81 -3.42 10.87
N PRO A 16 -6.62 -4.57 11.52
CA PRO A 16 -5.43 -5.41 11.33
C PRO A 16 -5.45 -6.19 10.01
N HIS A 17 -6.60 -6.29 9.34
CA HIS A 17 -6.80 -7.05 8.12
C HIS A 17 -7.60 -6.25 7.09
N THR A 18 -7.29 -6.47 5.81
CA THR A 18 -8.08 -5.94 4.71
C THR A 18 -9.45 -6.61 4.72
N GLU A 19 -10.50 -5.81 4.84
CA GLU A 19 -11.88 -6.22 4.76
C GLU A 19 -12.54 -5.46 3.61
N ASP A 20 -13.51 -6.07 2.95
CA ASP A 20 -14.36 -5.37 1.97
C ASP A 20 -15.45 -4.64 2.75
N ASP A 21 -15.11 -3.44 3.23
CA ASP A 21 -16.04 -2.55 3.90
C ASP A 21 -16.48 -1.40 2.98
N PHE A 22 -17.54 -0.68 3.35
CA PHE A 22 -18.03 0.46 2.57
C PHE A 22 -16.98 1.59 2.57
N TRP A 23 -16.08 1.56 1.58
CA TRP A 23 -15.05 2.52 1.13
C TRP A 23 -15.22 3.96 1.66
N GLY A 24 -14.94 4.19 2.94
CA GLY A 24 -15.12 5.51 3.56
C GLY A 24 -15.58 5.51 5.03
N GLY A 25 -15.73 4.35 5.66
CA GLY A 25 -15.97 4.28 7.11
C GLY A 25 -14.77 4.73 7.95
N GLU A 26 -13.54 4.55 7.44
CA GLU A 26 -12.29 4.78 8.17
C GLU A 26 -11.18 5.29 7.22
N GLU A 27 -10.27 6.12 7.75
CA GLU A 27 -9.08 6.59 7.02
C GLU A 27 -7.87 5.70 7.33
N SER A 28 -6.98 5.51 6.35
CA SER A 28 -5.72 4.80 6.51
C SER A 28 -4.59 5.58 5.86
N CYS A 29 -3.38 5.44 6.39
CA CYS A 29 -2.19 6.09 5.86
C CYS A 29 -1.24 5.03 5.28
N ILE A 30 -0.55 5.35 4.18
CA ILE A 30 0.49 4.50 3.61
C ILE A 30 1.84 5.21 3.79
N SER A 31 2.71 4.61 4.60
CA SER A 31 4.05 5.11 4.89
C SER A 31 5.06 4.33 4.03
N LEU A 32 5.73 5.01 3.11
CA LEU A 32 6.76 4.39 2.26
C LEU A 32 8.10 4.25 3.02
N PHE A 33 8.82 3.17 2.73
CA PHE A 33 10.18 2.97 3.23
C PHE A 33 11.20 3.69 2.33
N GLU A 34 12.37 4.00 2.88
CA GLU A 34 13.52 4.39 2.05
C GLU A 34 13.87 3.26 1.06
N PRO A 35 14.31 3.58 -0.18
CA PRO A 35 14.66 4.91 -0.69
C PRO A 35 13.49 5.64 -1.38
N PHE A 36 12.25 5.21 -1.19
CA PHE A 36 11.10 5.84 -1.85
C PHE A 36 10.75 7.16 -1.16
N THR A 37 11.17 8.25 -1.78
CA THR A 37 10.93 9.62 -1.33
C THR A 37 9.69 10.23 -2.00
N ALA A 38 9.37 11.49 -1.70
CA ALA A 38 8.21 12.19 -2.26
C ALA A 38 8.18 12.20 -3.81
N GLU A 39 9.34 12.14 -4.44
CA GLU A 39 9.50 12.04 -5.89
C GLU A 39 8.83 10.78 -6.47
N ALA A 40 8.82 9.67 -5.71
CA ALA A 40 8.15 8.43 -6.13
C ALA A 40 6.61 8.56 -6.21
N LEU A 41 6.04 9.60 -5.57
CA LEU A 41 4.60 9.88 -5.52
C LEU A 41 4.18 10.99 -6.50
N GLN A 42 5.09 11.49 -7.33
CA GLN A 42 4.80 12.60 -8.23
C GLN A 42 3.67 12.24 -9.22
N GLY A 43 2.65 13.09 -9.31
CA GLY A 43 1.47 12.88 -10.16
C GLY A 43 0.40 11.98 -9.55
N LEU A 44 0.64 11.36 -8.38
CA LEU A 44 -0.38 10.52 -7.73
C LEU A 44 -1.63 11.31 -7.33
N VAL A 45 -1.45 12.60 -7.00
CA VAL A 45 -2.53 13.53 -6.62
C VAL A 45 -3.54 13.82 -7.73
N ASP A 46 -3.18 13.54 -8.98
CA ASP A 46 -4.07 13.73 -10.14
C ASP A 46 -5.08 12.58 -10.29
N PHE A 47 -4.93 11.50 -9.50
CA PHE A 47 -5.82 10.35 -9.48
C PHE A 47 -6.70 10.35 -8.24
N SER A 48 -7.97 9.97 -8.42
CA SER A 48 -8.91 9.83 -7.31
C SER A 48 -8.80 8.49 -6.57
N HIS A 49 -8.20 7.48 -7.20
CA HIS A 49 -8.14 6.12 -6.67
C HIS A 49 -6.82 5.44 -7.08
N ILE A 50 -6.32 4.55 -6.22
CA ILE A 50 -5.13 3.76 -6.44
C ILE A 50 -5.38 2.31 -6.02
N THR A 51 -4.69 1.36 -6.65
CA THR A 51 -4.73 -0.05 -6.26
C THR A 51 -3.49 -0.39 -5.46
N ILE A 52 -3.68 -0.94 -4.25
CA ILE A 52 -2.58 -1.40 -3.40
C ILE A 52 -2.46 -2.92 -3.50
N ALA A 53 -1.25 -3.39 -3.79
CA ALA A 53 -0.94 -4.82 -3.82
C ALA A 53 -0.30 -5.23 -2.48
N PRO A 54 -0.98 -6.02 -1.63
CA PRO A 54 -0.40 -6.45 -0.37
C PRO A 54 0.79 -7.37 -0.61
N CYS A 55 1.91 -7.07 0.07
CA CYS A 55 3.09 -7.91 0.08
C CYS A 55 2.85 -9.13 0.99
N LYS A 56 1.95 -10.03 0.58
CA LYS A 56 1.78 -11.33 1.22
C LYS A 56 2.75 -12.30 0.55
N PRO A 57 3.60 -13.03 1.30
CA PRO A 57 4.28 -14.17 0.71
C PRO A 57 3.21 -15.11 0.13
N LEU A 58 3.42 -15.62 -1.09
CA LEU A 58 2.63 -16.74 -1.59
C LEU A 58 2.65 -17.79 -0.48
N ALA A 59 1.49 -18.06 0.14
CA ALA A 59 1.39 -19.13 1.11
C ALA A 59 1.92 -20.41 0.41
N ALA A 60 2.88 -21.08 1.06
CA ALA A 60 3.40 -22.36 0.62
C ALA A 60 2.30 -23.42 0.61
#